data_AF-A0A921MYR9-F1
#
_entry.id   AF-A0A921MYR9-F1
#
_cell.length_a   1.000
_cell.length_b   1.000
_cell.length_c   1.000
_cell.angle_alpha   90.00
_cell.angle_beta   90.00
_cell.angle_gamma   90.00
#
_symmetry.space_group_name_H-M   'P 1'
#
loop_
_entity.id
_entity.type
_entity.pdbx_description
1 polymer ?
#
loop_
_entity_poly.entity_id
_entity_poly.type
_entity_poly.pdbx_seq_one_letter_code
_entity_poly.pdbx_strand_id
1 'polypeptide(L)'
;MSTMELTLLDADGTLRRIPLADAPAFAPPTAPLRSRVVYAAVHVVPQVHGDNTPGAPADIDWDATLAFRRTMWSRGLGVADAMDTAQRNMGLDPAATRELISRTADAAREALADPQLSAVFPAGARVSDLVVAGVNTDQREEHLLSLEEVVEAYVEQLRATEATGAGAVLMASRHLARVATTAAEYEDVYRRVLEAATEPVVLHWLGTAFDPQLEGYFGSADTEIAAETLLRIIEADPAKIRGVKMSLLDDAAEIAVREKLPAGVRMLTGDDFHFSHLIVGDGTCTTAADGEQVAGEYSDA
;
A
#
# COMPACT_ATOMS: atom_id res chain seq x y z
N MET A 1 11.27 -2.05 42.24
CA MET A 1 10.56 -2.62 41.07
C MET A 1 11.55 -3.55 40.40
N SER A 2 11.20 -4.82 40.21
CA SER A 2 12.12 -5.78 39.56
C SER A 2 12.17 -5.42 38.07
N THR A 3 13.29 -4.93 37.59
CA THR A 3 13.53 -4.68 36.17
C THR A 3 13.42 -6.01 35.44
N MET A 4 12.47 -6.16 34.52
CA MET A 4 12.34 -7.39 33.74
C MET A 4 13.56 -7.52 32.83
N GLU A 5 14.24 -8.67 32.86
CA GLU A 5 15.39 -8.94 31.99
C GLU A 5 15.01 -9.91 30.87
N LEU A 6 15.48 -9.62 29.66
CA LEU A 6 15.41 -10.51 28.51
C LEU A 6 16.72 -11.25 28.35
N THR A 7 16.66 -12.56 28.12
CA THR A 7 17.82 -13.36 27.71
C THR A 7 17.82 -13.47 26.20
N LEU A 8 18.84 -12.95 25.55
CA LEU A 8 19.01 -12.92 24.10
C LEU A 8 20.29 -13.65 23.69
N LEU A 9 20.37 -14.01 22.41
CA LEU A 9 21.55 -14.58 21.79
C LEU A 9 22.41 -13.47 21.17
N ASP A 10 23.70 -13.41 21.50
CA ASP A 10 24.67 -12.54 20.85
C ASP A 10 25.18 -13.16 19.53
N ALA A 11 25.85 -12.36 18.69
CA ALA A 11 26.32 -12.79 17.37
C ALA A 11 27.32 -13.96 17.40
N ASP A 12 28.01 -14.17 18.53
CA ASP A 12 28.93 -15.29 18.76
C ASP A 12 28.24 -16.54 19.35
N GLY A 13 26.92 -16.50 19.51
CA GLY A 13 26.12 -17.58 20.09
C GLY A 13 26.09 -17.61 21.62
N THR A 14 26.71 -16.63 22.30
CA THR A 14 26.63 -16.52 23.76
C THR A 14 25.30 -15.93 24.21
N LEU A 15 24.92 -16.18 25.46
CA LEU A 15 23.71 -15.60 26.06
C LEU A 15 24.03 -14.28 26.74
N ARG A 16 23.28 -13.24 26.40
CA ARG A 16 23.33 -11.93 27.06
C ARG A 16 22.00 -11.60 27.71
N ARG A 17 22.04 -11.05 28.92
CA ARG A 17 20.87 -10.50 29.59
C ARG A 17 20.82 -8.99 29.38
N ILE A 18 19.67 -8.49 28.97
CA ILE A 18 19.44 -7.06 28.73
C ILE A 18 18.17 -6.65 29.50
N PRO A 19 18.20 -5.57 30.29
CA PRO A 19 17.00 -5.05 30.93
C PRO A 19 16.04 -4.55 29.86
N LEU A 20 14.75 -4.90 29.97
CA LEU A 20 13.73 -4.31 29.13
C LEU A 20 13.58 -2.83 29.49
N ALA A 21 13.72 -1.95 28.50
CA ALA A 21 13.48 -0.53 28.66
C ALA A 21 11.98 -0.26 28.91
N ASP A 22 11.69 0.78 29.69
CA ASP A 22 10.30 1.21 29.88
C ASP A 22 9.68 1.61 28.54
N ALA A 23 8.47 1.12 28.28
CA ALA A 23 7.75 1.49 27.08
C ALA A 23 7.37 2.98 27.17
N PRO A 24 7.68 3.80 26.14
CA PRO A 24 7.19 5.17 26.09
C PRO A 24 5.65 5.17 26.09
N ALA A 25 5.06 6.06 26.89
CA ALA A 25 3.62 6.22 26.93
C ALA A 25 3.15 6.93 25.66
N PHE A 26 2.53 6.19 24.74
CA PHE A 26 1.84 6.77 23.59
C PHE A 26 0.35 6.93 23.92
N ALA A 27 -0.14 8.18 23.90
CA ALA A 27 -1.57 8.44 23.99
C ALA A 27 -2.21 8.24 22.60
N PRO A 28 -3.42 7.64 22.51
CA PRO A 28 -4.19 7.64 21.28
C PRO A 28 -4.45 9.08 20.79
N PRO A 29 -4.47 9.33 19.47
CA PRO A 29 -4.88 10.62 18.95
C PRO A 29 -6.36 10.88 19.26
N THR A 30 -6.73 12.15 19.35
CA THR A 30 -8.11 12.60 19.63
C THR A 30 -8.67 13.47 18.52
N ALA A 31 -7.94 13.61 17.42
CA ALA A 31 -8.29 14.40 16.26
C ALA A 31 -7.53 13.85 15.03
N PRO A 32 -7.94 14.21 13.80
CA PRO A 32 -7.29 13.74 12.59
C PRO A 32 -5.82 14.11 12.50
N LEU A 33 -5.06 13.31 11.74
CA LEU A 33 -3.72 13.70 11.29
C LEU A 33 -3.81 15.00 10.49
N ARG A 34 -2.81 15.85 10.68
CA ARG A 34 -2.83 17.23 10.18
C ARG A 34 -2.05 17.39 8.89
N SER A 35 -0.80 16.93 8.88
CA SER A 35 0.13 17.30 7.81
C SER A 35 0.37 16.20 6.79
N ARG A 36 -0.01 14.96 7.08
CA ARG A 36 0.25 13.79 6.23
C ARG A 36 -0.95 12.87 6.17
N VAL A 37 -1.15 12.28 5.01
CA VAL A 37 -1.96 11.08 4.83
C VAL A 37 -1.05 9.88 5.11
N VAL A 38 -1.52 8.93 5.92
CA VAL A 38 -0.74 7.76 6.31
C VAL A 38 -1.60 6.51 6.22
N TYR A 39 -1.21 5.57 5.38
CA TYR A 39 -1.76 4.22 5.32
C TYR A 39 -0.73 3.22 5.85
N ALA A 40 -1.14 2.40 6.81
CA ALA A 40 -0.38 1.23 7.20
C ALA A 40 -0.66 0.09 6.20
N ALA A 41 0.37 -0.41 5.51
CA ALA A 41 0.26 -1.71 4.85
C ALA A 41 0.23 -2.79 5.94
N VAL A 42 -0.83 -3.58 5.99
CA VAL A 42 -1.10 -4.48 7.14
C VAL A 42 -0.97 -5.95 6.77
N HIS A 43 -0.55 -6.76 7.73
CA HIS A 43 -0.43 -8.21 7.60
C HIS A 43 -1.79 -8.91 7.78
N VAL A 44 -1.86 -10.20 7.47
CA VAL A 44 -2.97 -11.09 7.89
C VAL A 44 -2.51 -11.97 9.04
N VAL A 45 -3.44 -12.38 9.90
CA VAL A 45 -3.17 -13.32 10.99
C VAL A 45 -3.68 -14.70 10.57
N PRO A 46 -2.81 -15.72 10.43
CA PRO A 46 -3.25 -17.07 10.11
C PRO A 46 -3.84 -17.78 11.34
N GLN A 47 -4.69 -18.77 11.11
CA GLN A 47 -5.05 -19.74 12.15
C GLN A 47 -3.79 -20.53 12.56
N VAL A 48 -3.33 -20.35 13.79
CA VAL A 48 -2.06 -20.94 14.29
C VAL A 48 -2.04 -22.48 14.21
N HIS A 49 -3.22 -23.10 14.22
CA HIS A 49 -3.42 -24.54 14.14
C HIS A 49 -3.93 -25.02 12.77
N GLY A 50 -4.10 -24.11 11.81
CA GLY A 50 -4.54 -24.40 10.44
C GLY A 50 -3.40 -24.92 9.56
N ASP A 51 -3.76 -25.38 8.36
CA ASP A 51 -2.78 -25.77 7.34
C ASP A 51 -2.22 -24.54 6.63
N ASN A 52 -1.08 -24.07 7.11
CA ASN A 52 -0.37 -22.89 6.57
C ASN A 52 0.76 -23.29 5.61
N THR A 53 0.66 -24.45 4.97
CA THR A 53 1.65 -24.91 3.99
C THR A 53 1.68 -23.95 2.79
N PRO A 54 2.86 -23.54 2.28
CA PRO A 54 2.93 -22.68 1.10
C PRO A 54 2.15 -23.26 -0.09
N GLY A 55 1.21 -22.48 -0.63
CA GLY A 55 0.34 -22.86 -1.74
C GLY A 55 -0.99 -23.52 -1.35
N ALA A 56 -1.21 -23.83 -0.08
CA ALA A 56 -2.54 -24.14 0.43
C ALA A 56 -3.40 -22.87 0.47
N PRO A 57 -4.74 -22.97 0.37
CA PRO A 57 -5.63 -21.83 0.61
C PRO A 57 -5.38 -21.22 1.99
N ALA A 58 -5.43 -19.89 2.07
CA ALA A 58 -5.15 -19.18 3.31
C ALA A 58 -6.27 -19.40 4.34
N ASP A 59 -5.91 -19.90 5.52
CA ASP A 59 -6.82 -20.03 6.67
C ASP A 59 -6.59 -18.88 7.66
N ILE A 60 -7.45 -17.86 7.59
CA ILE A 60 -7.26 -16.57 8.27
C ILE A 60 -8.03 -16.54 9.60
N ASP A 61 -7.36 -16.08 10.66
CA ASP A 61 -8.02 -15.59 11.86
C ASP A 61 -8.60 -14.20 11.59
N TRP A 62 -9.87 -14.20 11.18
CA TRP A 62 -10.58 -12.98 10.81
C TRP A 62 -10.74 -11.99 11.96
N ASP A 63 -10.95 -12.48 13.17
CA ASP A 63 -11.15 -11.61 14.33
C ASP A 63 -9.86 -10.88 14.67
N ALA A 64 -8.73 -11.62 14.74
CA ALA A 64 -7.42 -11.02 14.97
C ALA A 64 -6.99 -10.08 13.82
N THR A 65 -7.22 -10.52 12.58
CA THR A 65 -6.91 -9.74 11.37
C THR A 65 -7.65 -8.40 11.39
N LEU A 66 -8.97 -8.40 11.61
CA LEU A 66 -9.78 -7.18 11.66
C LEU A 66 -9.53 -6.33 12.91
N ALA A 67 -9.21 -6.95 14.06
CA ALA A 67 -8.80 -6.23 15.26
C ALA A 67 -7.54 -5.39 15.03
N PHE A 68 -6.58 -5.88 14.23
CA PHE A 68 -5.40 -5.11 13.85
C PHE A 68 -5.76 -3.88 12.98
N ARG A 69 -6.66 -4.02 11.99
CA ARG A 69 -7.15 -2.87 11.19
C ARG A 69 -7.82 -1.81 12.07
N ARG A 70 -8.70 -2.24 12.99
CA ARG A 70 -9.34 -1.34 13.97
C ARG A 70 -8.31 -0.64 14.86
N THR A 71 -7.22 -1.31 15.20
CA THR A 71 -6.11 -0.70 15.95
C THR A 71 -5.43 0.41 15.13
N MET A 72 -5.18 0.20 13.84
CA MET A 72 -4.61 1.23 12.96
C MET A 72 -5.54 2.45 12.85
N TRP A 73 -6.84 2.21 12.64
CA TRP A 73 -7.82 3.31 12.60
C TRP A 73 -7.91 4.06 13.93
N SER A 74 -7.81 3.38 15.08
CA SER A 74 -7.75 4.04 16.40
C SER A 74 -6.53 4.93 16.61
N ARG A 75 -5.52 4.82 15.72
CA ARG A 75 -4.33 5.66 15.67
C ARG A 75 -4.41 6.73 14.57
N GLY A 76 -5.57 6.89 13.93
CA GLY A 76 -5.78 7.84 12.83
C GLY A 76 -5.09 7.43 11.53
N LEU A 77 -4.61 6.18 11.43
CA LEU A 77 -3.95 5.67 10.24
C LEU A 77 -4.98 4.98 9.35
N GLY A 78 -4.95 5.26 8.05
CA GLY A 78 -5.62 4.42 7.06
C GLY A 78 -4.97 3.03 6.97
N VAL A 79 -5.62 2.12 6.27
CA VAL A 79 -5.13 0.77 6.02
C VAL A 79 -4.95 0.57 4.51
N ALA A 80 -3.76 0.16 4.09
CA ALA A 80 -3.51 -0.40 2.77
C ALA A 80 -3.60 -1.94 2.86
N ASP A 81 -4.76 -2.50 2.58
CA ASP A 81 -5.05 -3.93 2.73
C ASP A 81 -4.79 -4.71 1.43
N ALA A 82 -4.68 -6.04 1.54
CA ALA A 82 -4.43 -6.92 0.41
C ALA A 82 -3.24 -6.46 -0.47
N MET A 83 -2.20 -5.93 0.18
CA MET A 83 -0.92 -5.53 -0.40
C MET A 83 0.14 -6.61 -0.16
N ASP A 84 1.39 -6.38 -0.55
CA ASP A 84 2.52 -7.31 -0.34
C ASP A 84 2.73 -7.69 1.13
N THR A 85 2.51 -6.74 2.05
CA THR A 85 2.58 -7.00 3.52
C THR A 85 1.54 -8.03 3.99
N ALA A 86 0.41 -8.15 3.28
CA ALA A 86 -0.59 -9.20 3.51
C ALA A 86 -0.23 -10.53 2.82
N GLN A 87 1.00 -10.66 2.32
CA GLN A 87 1.52 -11.82 1.59
C GLN A 87 0.80 -12.10 0.26
N ARG A 88 0.24 -11.05 -0.37
CA ARG A 88 -0.35 -11.18 -1.70
C ARG A 88 0.71 -11.61 -2.72
N ASN A 89 0.33 -12.45 -3.68
CA ASN A 89 1.25 -13.15 -4.61
C ASN A 89 2.26 -14.13 -3.95
N MET A 90 2.24 -14.29 -2.62
CA MET A 90 3.20 -15.08 -1.84
C MET A 90 2.55 -15.84 -0.66
N GLY A 91 1.29 -16.24 -0.80
CA GLY A 91 0.59 -17.10 0.18
C GLY A 91 -0.88 -16.76 0.35
N LEU A 92 -1.28 -15.50 0.20
CA LEU A 92 -2.68 -15.11 0.23
C LEU A 92 -3.31 -15.37 -1.14
N ASP A 93 -4.21 -16.36 -1.20
CA ASP A 93 -4.88 -16.73 -2.44
C ASP A 93 -5.95 -15.71 -2.88
N PRO A 94 -6.39 -15.75 -4.16
CA PRO A 94 -7.35 -14.78 -4.68
C PRO A 94 -8.73 -14.79 -3.99
N ALA A 95 -9.18 -15.95 -3.49
CA ALA A 95 -10.48 -16.05 -2.81
C ALA A 95 -10.40 -15.40 -1.44
N ALA A 96 -9.39 -15.76 -0.64
CA ALA A 96 -9.11 -15.13 0.65
C ALA A 96 -8.86 -13.62 0.52
N THR A 97 -8.18 -13.19 -0.55
CA THR A 97 -7.95 -11.78 -0.86
C THR A 97 -9.24 -11.00 -1.06
N ARG A 98 -10.18 -11.52 -1.88
CA ARG A 98 -11.48 -10.86 -2.09
C ARG A 98 -12.29 -10.77 -0.80
N GLU A 99 -12.28 -11.83 0.00
CA GLU A 99 -12.95 -11.86 1.29
C GLU A 99 -12.34 -10.86 2.27
N LEU A 100 -11.00 -10.76 2.32
CA LEU A 100 -10.29 -9.77 3.13
C LEU A 100 -10.69 -8.34 2.78
N ILE A 101 -10.68 -7.98 1.49
CA ILE A 101 -11.06 -6.64 1.03
C ILE A 101 -12.51 -6.33 1.44
N SER A 102 -13.43 -7.27 1.20
CA SER A 102 -14.85 -7.09 1.56
C SER A 102 -15.03 -6.91 3.07
N ARG A 103 -14.45 -7.79 3.89
CA ARG A 103 -14.57 -7.75 5.35
C ARG A 103 -13.92 -6.51 5.94
N THR A 104 -12.76 -6.09 5.44
CA THR A 104 -12.09 -4.87 5.89
C THR A 104 -12.91 -3.62 5.53
N ALA A 105 -13.52 -3.58 4.34
CA ALA A 105 -14.41 -2.49 3.95
C ALA A 105 -15.66 -2.41 4.85
N ASP A 106 -16.27 -3.56 5.21
CA ASP A 106 -17.38 -3.60 6.16
C ASP A 106 -16.95 -3.12 7.55
N ALA A 107 -15.80 -3.58 8.05
CA ALA A 107 -15.25 -3.11 9.32
C ALA A 107 -14.92 -1.60 9.31
N ALA A 108 -14.53 -1.04 8.16
CA ALA A 108 -14.32 0.39 8.01
C ALA A 108 -15.62 1.19 8.05
N ARG A 109 -16.73 0.65 7.50
CA ARG A 109 -18.07 1.26 7.68
C ARG A 109 -18.49 1.28 9.15
N GLU A 110 -18.24 0.18 9.88
CA GLU A 110 -18.48 0.12 11.32
C GLU A 110 -17.64 1.17 12.07
N ALA A 111 -16.35 1.31 11.72
CA ALA A 111 -15.46 2.28 12.33
C ALA A 111 -15.90 3.74 12.06
N LEU A 112 -16.41 4.04 10.87
CA LEU A 112 -16.98 5.34 10.55
C LEU A 112 -18.27 5.65 11.32
N ALA A 113 -19.03 4.61 11.70
CA ALA A 113 -20.22 4.76 12.53
C ALA A 113 -19.90 4.89 14.03
N ASP A 114 -18.71 4.47 14.47
CA ASP A 114 -18.24 4.61 15.85
C ASP A 114 -17.74 6.05 16.10
N PRO A 115 -18.32 6.81 17.05
CA PRO A 115 -17.89 8.18 17.35
C PRO A 115 -16.43 8.31 17.82
N GLN A 116 -15.85 7.29 18.45
CA GLN A 116 -14.47 7.34 18.92
C GLN A 116 -13.49 7.13 17.78
N LEU A 117 -13.75 6.19 16.88
CA LEU A 117 -12.90 5.93 15.72
C LEU A 117 -13.07 7.01 14.65
N SER A 118 -14.30 7.42 14.35
CA SER A 118 -14.54 8.48 13.36
C SER A 118 -13.96 9.84 13.77
N ALA A 119 -13.83 10.14 15.07
CA ALA A 119 -13.26 11.40 15.55
C ALA A 119 -11.78 11.61 15.19
N VAL A 120 -11.05 10.55 14.85
CA VAL A 120 -9.64 10.63 14.41
C VAL A 120 -9.50 10.63 12.89
N PHE A 121 -10.59 10.75 12.14
CA PHE A 121 -10.61 10.96 10.69
C PHE A 121 -11.32 12.27 10.32
N PRO A 122 -11.03 12.87 9.15
CA PRO A 122 -11.72 14.07 8.70
C PRO A 122 -13.24 13.90 8.68
N ALA A 123 -13.96 14.97 8.99
CA ALA A 123 -15.42 14.94 8.93
C ALA A 123 -15.89 14.60 7.51
N GLY A 124 -16.79 13.61 7.38
CA GLY A 124 -17.26 13.12 6.09
C GLY A 124 -16.35 12.07 5.43
N ALA A 125 -15.36 11.54 6.16
CA ALA A 125 -14.54 10.43 5.68
C ALA A 125 -15.40 9.26 5.16
N ARG A 126 -14.96 8.69 4.05
CA ARG A 126 -15.56 7.54 3.36
C ARG A 126 -14.75 6.29 3.67
N VAL A 127 -15.28 5.12 3.29
CA VAL A 127 -14.54 3.85 3.40
C VAL A 127 -13.18 3.94 2.68
N SER A 128 -13.13 4.61 1.53
CA SER A 128 -11.91 4.82 0.75
C SER A 128 -10.89 5.79 1.36
N ASP A 129 -11.20 6.44 2.49
CA ASP A 129 -10.26 7.23 3.29
C ASP A 129 -9.65 6.39 4.43
N LEU A 130 -10.35 5.34 4.87
CA LEU A 130 -9.88 4.40 5.89
C LEU A 130 -9.18 3.19 5.26
N VAL A 131 -9.55 2.81 4.04
CA VAL A 131 -9.10 1.59 3.38
C VAL A 131 -8.82 1.84 1.91
N VAL A 132 -7.59 1.57 1.52
CA VAL A 132 -7.21 1.31 0.13
C VAL A 132 -6.80 -0.15 0.02
N ALA A 133 -7.10 -0.80 -1.11
CA ALA A 133 -6.85 -2.21 -1.29
C ALA A 133 -6.13 -2.50 -2.61
N GLY A 134 -5.21 -3.45 -2.57
CA GLY A 134 -4.48 -3.90 -3.74
C GLY A 134 -5.40 -4.42 -4.85
N VAL A 135 -5.08 -4.07 -6.08
CA VAL A 135 -5.67 -4.59 -7.32
C VAL A 135 -4.52 -5.12 -8.15
N ASN A 136 -4.52 -6.42 -8.39
CA ASN A 136 -3.52 -7.12 -9.20
C ASN A 136 -4.23 -8.01 -10.24
N THR A 137 -3.49 -8.94 -10.83
CA THR A 137 -3.91 -9.90 -11.85
C THR A 137 -3.72 -11.33 -11.36
N ASP A 138 -3.62 -11.51 -10.04
CA ASP A 138 -3.22 -12.71 -9.34
C ASP A 138 -4.31 -13.78 -9.26
N GLN A 139 -5.54 -13.43 -9.65
CA GLN A 139 -6.62 -14.41 -9.87
C GLN A 139 -6.46 -15.24 -11.13
N ARG A 140 -5.55 -14.85 -12.03
CA ARG A 140 -5.24 -15.61 -13.23
C ARG A 140 -4.15 -16.62 -12.88
N GLU A 141 -4.46 -17.90 -13.05
CA GLU A 141 -3.50 -19.00 -12.83
C GLU A 141 -2.56 -19.18 -14.03
N GLU A 142 -2.95 -18.66 -15.19
CA GLU A 142 -2.21 -18.80 -16.43
C GLU A 142 -0.89 -18.02 -16.38
N HIS A 143 0.22 -18.71 -16.60
CA HIS A 143 1.55 -18.08 -16.54
C HIS A 143 1.74 -16.94 -17.55
N LEU A 144 1.19 -17.09 -18.76
CA LEU A 144 1.23 -16.08 -19.83
C LEU A 144 -0.18 -15.67 -20.19
N LEU A 145 -0.40 -14.36 -20.23
CA LEU A 145 -1.61 -13.70 -20.67
C LEU A 145 -1.27 -12.77 -21.83
N SER A 146 -2.20 -12.55 -22.75
CA SER A 146 -2.16 -11.42 -23.66
C SER A 146 -2.34 -10.09 -22.91
N LEU A 147 -1.94 -8.97 -23.52
CA LEU A 147 -2.19 -7.64 -22.94
C LEU A 147 -3.70 -7.39 -22.70
N GLU A 148 -4.56 -7.93 -23.55
CA GLU A 148 -6.02 -7.86 -23.39
C GLU A 148 -6.46 -8.57 -22.11
N GLU A 149 -6.02 -9.80 -21.90
CA GLU A 149 -6.36 -10.58 -20.72
C GLU A 149 -5.81 -9.97 -19.43
N VAL A 150 -4.66 -9.28 -19.50
CA VAL A 150 -4.11 -8.51 -18.38
C VAL A 150 -5.04 -7.33 -18.03
N VAL A 151 -5.52 -6.58 -19.03
CA VAL A 151 -6.49 -5.50 -18.82
C VAL A 151 -7.79 -6.05 -18.22
N GLU A 152 -8.33 -7.13 -18.77
CA GLU A 152 -9.53 -7.78 -18.25
C GLU A 152 -9.36 -8.20 -16.78
N ALA A 153 -8.21 -8.81 -16.46
CA ALA A 153 -7.89 -9.24 -15.10
C ALA A 153 -7.80 -8.06 -14.12
N TYR A 154 -7.15 -6.96 -14.51
CA TYR A 154 -7.11 -5.75 -13.70
C TYR A 154 -8.51 -5.16 -13.49
N VAL A 155 -9.29 -5.01 -14.57
CA VAL A 155 -10.63 -4.39 -14.52
C VAL A 155 -11.60 -5.22 -13.66
N GLU A 156 -11.51 -6.55 -13.72
CA GLU A 156 -12.31 -7.43 -12.87
C GLU A 156 -12.03 -7.19 -11.37
N GLN A 157 -10.76 -7.17 -10.98
CA GLN A 157 -10.35 -6.93 -9.59
C GLN A 157 -10.65 -5.51 -9.15
N LEU A 158 -10.42 -4.52 -10.04
CA LEU A 158 -10.72 -3.12 -9.79
C LEU A 158 -12.20 -2.93 -9.46
N ARG A 159 -13.10 -3.45 -10.31
CA ARG A 159 -14.55 -3.36 -10.08
C ARG A 159 -14.98 -4.07 -8.81
N ALA A 160 -14.39 -5.22 -8.50
CA ALA A 160 -14.68 -5.93 -7.26
C ALA A 160 -14.26 -5.12 -6.03
N THR A 161 -13.08 -4.50 -6.05
CA THR A 161 -12.60 -3.62 -4.98
C THR A 161 -13.50 -2.38 -4.84
N GLU A 162 -13.78 -1.68 -5.93
CA GLU A 162 -14.63 -0.48 -5.92
C GLU A 162 -16.05 -0.77 -5.45
N ALA A 163 -16.61 -1.95 -5.76
CA ALA A 163 -17.93 -2.37 -5.28
C ALA A 163 -17.99 -2.48 -3.75
N THR A 164 -16.86 -2.70 -3.07
CA THR A 164 -16.78 -2.67 -1.60
C THR A 164 -16.67 -1.25 -1.04
N GLY A 165 -16.47 -0.23 -1.88
CA GLY A 165 -16.25 1.16 -1.45
C GLY A 165 -14.83 1.47 -0.96
N ALA A 166 -13.92 0.49 -0.94
CA ALA A 166 -12.50 0.72 -0.70
C ALA A 166 -11.85 1.47 -1.87
N GLY A 167 -10.83 2.27 -1.59
CA GLY A 167 -10.00 2.85 -2.64
C GLY A 167 -9.14 1.78 -3.32
N ALA A 168 -8.85 1.94 -4.61
CA ALA A 168 -8.02 0.98 -5.34
C ALA A 168 -6.55 1.39 -5.37
N VAL A 169 -5.66 0.43 -5.10
CA VAL A 169 -4.22 0.52 -5.37
C VAL A 169 -3.90 -0.39 -6.54
N LEU A 170 -3.60 0.18 -7.72
CA LEU A 170 -3.16 -0.61 -8.87
C LEU A 170 -1.74 -1.10 -8.64
N MET A 171 -1.62 -2.34 -8.14
CA MET A 171 -0.35 -3.01 -7.88
C MET A 171 0.32 -3.42 -9.18
N ALA A 172 1.65 -3.52 -9.17
CA ALA A 172 2.40 -4.09 -10.28
C ALA A 172 2.01 -5.57 -10.54
N SER A 173 1.82 -5.92 -11.82
CA SER A 173 1.38 -7.23 -12.27
C SER A 173 2.56 -8.06 -12.79
N ARG A 174 2.77 -9.24 -12.20
CA ARG A 174 3.71 -10.23 -12.74
C ARG A 174 3.36 -10.66 -14.17
N HIS A 175 2.07 -10.70 -14.52
CA HIS A 175 1.63 -11.02 -15.87
C HIS A 175 2.03 -9.92 -16.86
N LEU A 176 1.80 -8.65 -16.51
CA LEU A 176 2.20 -7.52 -17.35
C LEU A 176 3.71 -7.46 -17.54
N ALA A 177 4.47 -7.63 -16.45
CA ALA A 177 5.93 -7.67 -16.48
C ALA A 177 6.48 -8.71 -17.47
N ARG A 178 5.79 -9.85 -17.60
CA ARG A 178 6.19 -10.94 -18.50
C ARG A 178 5.84 -10.69 -19.97
N VAL A 179 4.72 -10.03 -20.26
CA VAL A 179 4.21 -9.91 -21.65
C VAL A 179 4.54 -8.57 -22.30
N ALA A 180 4.64 -7.48 -21.54
CA ALA A 180 4.97 -6.17 -22.10
C ALA A 180 6.45 -6.12 -22.50
N THR A 181 6.70 -5.67 -23.72
CA THR A 181 8.03 -5.55 -24.33
C THR A 181 8.46 -4.10 -24.54
N THR A 182 7.53 -3.15 -24.40
CA THR A 182 7.78 -1.72 -24.59
C THR A 182 7.06 -0.88 -23.53
N ALA A 183 7.59 0.32 -23.26
CA ALA A 183 6.93 1.31 -22.41
C ALA A 183 5.51 1.67 -22.88
N ALA A 184 5.29 1.73 -24.19
CA ALA A 184 3.99 2.04 -24.78
C ALA A 184 2.91 0.99 -24.45
N GLU A 185 3.29 -0.27 -24.25
CA GLU A 185 2.35 -1.32 -23.85
C GLU A 185 1.95 -1.18 -22.38
N TYR A 186 2.86 -0.75 -21.50
CA TYR A 186 2.49 -0.36 -20.13
C TYR A 186 1.53 0.82 -20.14
N GLU A 187 1.85 1.87 -20.90
CA GLU A 187 0.99 3.05 -21.05
C GLU A 187 -0.42 2.69 -21.53
N ASP A 188 -0.53 1.82 -22.55
CA ASP A 188 -1.82 1.37 -23.07
C ASP A 188 -2.63 0.57 -22.04
N VAL A 189 -1.99 -0.40 -21.36
CA VAL A 189 -2.66 -1.22 -20.33
C VAL A 189 -3.17 -0.34 -19.19
N TYR A 190 -2.31 0.53 -18.63
CA TYR A 190 -2.71 1.42 -17.54
C TYR A 190 -3.80 2.40 -17.98
N ARG A 191 -3.70 3.02 -19.17
CA ARG A 191 -4.75 3.88 -19.72
C ARG A 191 -6.12 3.19 -19.73
N ARG A 192 -6.18 1.97 -20.25
CA ARG A 192 -7.43 1.20 -20.36
C ARG A 192 -8.01 0.80 -19.00
N VAL A 193 -7.15 0.48 -18.03
CA VAL A 193 -7.59 0.18 -16.65
C VAL A 193 -8.09 1.45 -15.95
N LEU A 194 -7.39 2.57 -16.10
CA LEU A 194 -7.77 3.87 -15.52
C LEU A 194 -9.08 4.42 -16.12
N GLU A 195 -9.34 4.18 -17.41
CA GLU A 195 -10.62 4.49 -18.06
C GLU A 195 -11.79 3.75 -17.39
N ALA A 196 -11.57 2.54 -16.86
CA ALA A 196 -12.58 1.75 -16.18
C ALA A 196 -12.76 2.11 -14.70
N ALA A 197 -11.78 2.78 -14.06
CA ALA A 197 -11.85 3.20 -12.67
C ALA A 197 -12.95 4.23 -12.46
N THR A 198 -13.76 4.06 -11.41
CA THR A 198 -14.85 4.98 -11.06
C THR A 198 -14.41 6.06 -10.08
N GLU A 199 -13.32 5.85 -9.35
CA GLU A 199 -12.70 6.81 -8.44
C GLU A 199 -11.18 6.92 -8.71
N PRO A 200 -10.51 8.00 -8.27
CA PRO A 200 -9.07 8.12 -8.41
C PRO A 200 -8.30 7.04 -7.64
N VAL A 201 -7.34 6.39 -8.31
CA VAL A 201 -6.58 5.23 -7.78
C VAL A 201 -5.20 5.63 -7.28
N VAL A 202 -4.58 4.79 -6.47
CA VAL A 202 -3.14 4.88 -6.17
C VAL A 202 -2.40 3.94 -7.11
N LEU A 203 -1.37 4.42 -7.80
CA LEU A 203 -0.45 3.54 -8.54
C LEU A 203 0.59 2.98 -7.57
N HIS A 204 0.99 1.72 -7.72
CA HIS A 204 2.05 1.14 -6.89
C HIS A 204 3.17 0.56 -7.73
N TRP A 205 4.36 1.14 -7.57
CA TRP A 205 5.59 0.65 -8.16
C TRP A 205 6.36 -0.17 -7.14
N LEU A 206 6.30 -1.49 -7.28
CA LEU A 206 7.04 -2.44 -6.45
C LEU A 206 8.36 -2.84 -7.14
N GLY A 207 9.48 -2.67 -6.44
CA GLY A 207 10.80 -3.02 -6.94
C GLY A 207 11.18 -4.49 -6.75
N THR A 208 12.26 -4.91 -7.42
CA THR A 208 12.78 -6.29 -7.40
C THR A 208 13.32 -6.76 -6.05
N ALA A 209 13.60 -5.83 -5.13
CA ALA A 209 13.94 -6.15 -3.74
C ALA A 209 12.79 -6.87 -3.02
N PHE A 210 11.55 -6.61 -3.42
CA PHE A 210 10.35 -7.23 -2.87
C PHE A 210 9.85 -8.37 -3.76
N ASP A 211 9.83 -8.18 -5.08
CA ASP A 211 9.40 -9.20 -6.03
C ASP A 211 10.30 -9.25 -7.27
N PRO A 212 11.23 -10.22 -7.34
CA PRO A 212 12.14 -10.36 -8.49
C PRO A 212 11.43 -10.59 -9.83
N GLN A 213 10.16 -11.03 -9.84
CA GLN A 213 9.41 -11.24 -11.09
C GLN A 213 8.93 -9.93 -11.74
N LEU A 214 9.15 -8.78 -11.08
CA LEU A 214 8.83 -7.46 -11.59
C LEU A 214 10.05 -6.74 -12.20
N GLU A 215 11.13 -7.46 -12.50
CA GLU A 215 12.30 -6.86 -13.14
C GLU A 215 11.93 -6.18 -14.46
N GLY A 216 12.38 -4.94 -14.64
CA GLY A 216 12.09 -4.15 -15.82
C GLY A 216 10.68 -3.56 -15.90
N TYR A 217 9.92 -3.54 -14.78
CA TYR A 217 8.59 -2.96 -14.75
C TYR A 217 8.58 -1.52 -15.28
N PHE A 218 7.54 -1.15 -16.03
CA PHE A 218 7.47 0.08 -16.83
C PHE A 218 8.44 0.17 -18.03
N GLY A 219 9.05 -0.95 -18.42
CA GLY A 219 9.74 -1.13 -19.70
C GLY A 219 11.25 -0.92 -19.66
N SER A 220 11.86 -0.76 -18.48
CA SER A 220 13.31 -0.63 -18.33
C SER A 220 13.78 -1.11 -16.96
N ALA A 221 14.97 -1.71 -16.89
CA ALA A 221 15.66 -1.96 -15.62
C ALA A 221 16.37 -0.72 -15.07
N ASP A 222 16.55 0.31 -15.91
CA ASP A 222 16.99 1.63 -15.47
C ASP A 222 15.81 2.38 -14.84
N THR A 223 15.97 2.76 -13.57
CA THR A 223 14.91 3.38 -12.77
C THR A 223 14.52 4.76 -13.29
N GLU A 224 15.47 5.55 -13.83
CA GLU A 224 15.15 6.87 -14.37
C GLU A 224 14.28 6.74 -15.62
N ILE A 225 14.62 5.78 -16.51
CA ILE A 225 13.85 5.52 -17.74
C ILE A 225 12.46 4.95 -17.41
N ALA A 226 12.38 4.01 -16.45
CA ALA A 226 11.10 3.45 -16.02
C ALA A 226 10.19 4.51 -15.36
N ALA A 227 10.79 5.44 -14.60
CA ALA A 227 10.08 6.56 -14.00
C ALA A 227 9.45 7.49 -15.04
N GLU A 228 10.10 7.71 -16.19
CA GLU A 228 9.51 8.49 -17.28
C GLU A 228 8.20 7.86 -17.80
N THR A 229 8.14 6.53 -17.92
CA THR A 229 6.92 5.81 -18.33
C THR A 229 5.81 5.96 -17.29
N LEU A 230 6.14 5.80 -16.00
CA LEU A 230 5.19 6.03 -14.92
C LEU A 230 4.64 7.46 -14.94
N LEU A 231 5.51 8.46 -15.11
CA LEU A 231 5.11 9.86 -15.19
C LEU A 231 4.19 10.12 -16.39
N ARG A 232 4.48 9.56 -17.57
CA ARG A 232 3.58 9.65 -18.73
C ARG A 232 2.20 9.05 -18.48
N ILE A 233 2.13 7.93 -17.75
CA ILE A 233 0.85 7.33 -17.32
C ILE A 233 0.07 8.30 -16.43
N ILE A 234 0.74 8.93 -15.47
CA ILE A 234 0.11 9.89 -14.54
C ILE A 234 -0.33 11.16 -15.27
N GLU A 235 0.49 11.71 -16.15
CA GLU A 235 0.24 12.95 -16.89
C GLU A 235 -0.90 12.82 -17.92
N ALA A 236 -1.18 11.61 -18.40
CA ALA A 236 -2.25 11.35 -19.35
C ALA A 236 -3.65 11.65 -18.77
N ASP A 237 -3.88 11.35 -17.49
CA ASP A 237 -5.10 11.72 -16.77
C ASP A 237 -4.86 11.83 -15.25
N PRO A 238 -4.29 12.96 -14.77
CA PRO A 238 -3.98 13.13 -13.35
C PRO A 238 -5.21 13.07 -12.45
N ALA A 239 -6.41 13.38 -12.98
CA ALA A 239 -7.66 13.33 -12.23
C ALA A 239 -8.05 11.90 -11.84
N LYS A 240 -7.52 10.88 -12.54
CA LYS A 240 -7.68 9.47 -12.19
C LYS A 240 -6.66 8.98 -11.17
N ILE A 241 -5.68 9.80 -10.78
CA ILE A 241 -4.58 9.39 -9.90
C ILE A 241 -4.65 10.14 -8.58
N ARG A 242 -4.97 9.41 -7.51
CA ARG A 242 -4.90 9.92 -6.14
C ARG A 242 -3.44 10.09 -5.68
N GLY A 243 -2.56 9.21 -6.12
CA GLY A 243 -1.15 9.23 -5.75
C GLY A 243 -0.38 8.05 -6.34
N VAL A 244 0.91 7.99 -6.02
CA VAL A 244 1.79 6.88 -6.35
C VAL A 244 2.52 6.43 -5.09
N LYS A 245 2.55 5.11 -4.87
CA LYS A 245 3.40 4.46 -3.86
C LYS A 245 4.65 3.91 -4.55
N MET A 246 5.84 4.31 -4.12
CA MET A 246 7.11 3.79 -4.63
C MET A 246 7.80 2.91 -3.57
N SER A 247 8.03 1.65 -3.90
CA SER A 247 8.70 0.66 -3.04
C SER A 247 9.97 0.16 -3.72
N LEU A 248 10.94 1.06 -3.92
CA LEU A 248 12.23 0.76 -4.54
C LEU A 248 13.40 0.71 -3.54
N LEU A 249 13.20 1.17 -2.30
CA LEU A 249 14.24 1.33 -1.28
C LEU A 249 15.38 2.27 -1.73
N ASP A 250 15.02 3.25 -2.55
CA ASP A 250 15.90 4.27 -3.13
C ASP A 250 15.23 5.63 -2.96
N ASP A 251 15.70 6.39 -1.97
CA ASP A 251 15.17 7.70 -1.61
C ASP A 251 15.42 8.75 -2.70
N ALA A 252 16.56 8.69 -3.38
CA ALA A 252 16.89 9.58 -4.48
C ALA A 252 15.94 9.40 -5.67
N ALA A 253 15.61 8.15 -6.01
CA ALA A 253 14.63 7.84 -7.06
C ALA A 253 13.22 8.34 -6.69
N GLU A 254 12.80 8.15 -5.43
CA GLU A 254 11.50 8.66 -4.97
C GLU A 254 11.43 10.18 -5.05
N ILE A 255 12.45 10.89 -4.57
CA ILE A 255 12.54 12.36 -4.63
C ILE A 255 12.46 12.83 -6.09
N ALA A 256 13.22 12.19 -7.00
CA ALA A 256 13.24 12.56 -8.41
C ALA A 256 11.88 12.40 -9.11
N VAL A 257 11.06 11.42 -8.71
CA VAL A 257 9.68 11.26 -9.20
C VAL A 257 8.76 12.28 -8.54
N ARG A 258 8.85 12.44 -7.22
CA ARG A 258 8.00 13.35 -6.43
C ARG A 258 8.08 14.80 -6.93
N GLU A 259 9.25 15.27 -7.33
CA GLU A 259 9.47 16.61 -7.89
C GLU A 259 8.74 16.84 -9.23
N LYS A 260 8.38 15.77 -9.93
CA LYS A 260 7.76 15.81 -11.27
C LYS A 260 6.26 15.48 -11.23
N LEU A 261 5.70 15.15 -10.07
CA LEU A 261 4.28 14.80 -9.98
C LEU A 261 3.39 16.01 -10.30
N PRO A 262 2.31 15.82 -11.07
CA PRO A 262 1.30 16.86 -11.28
C PRO A 262 0.64 17.29 -9.97
N ALA A 263 0.16 18.53 -9.93
CA ALA A 263 -0.57 19.05 -8.77
C ALA A 263 -1.77 18.16 -8.42
N GLY A 264 -1.93 17.86 -7.13
CA GLY A 264 -2.98 16.99 -6.60
C GLY A 264 -2.63 15.49 -6.57
N VAL A 265 -1.56 15.06 -7.24
CA VAL A 265 -1.06 13.68 -7.17
C VAL A 265 -0.05 13.54 -6.03
N ARG A 266 -0.36 12.67 -5.06
CA ARG A 266 0.50 12.47 -3.89
C ARG A 266 1.66 11.51 -4.18
N MET A 267 2.81 11.74 -3.56
CA MET A 267 3.83 10.70 -3.36
C MET A 267 3.57 10.02 -2.02
N LEU A 268 3.44 8.69 -2.03
CA LEU A 268 3.34 7.84 -0.84
C LEU A 268 4.64 7.05 -0.72
N THR A 269 5.43 7.30 0.32
CA THR A 269 6.68 6.56 0.53
C THR A 269 6.36 5.10 0.81
N GLY A 270 6.89 4.22 -0.03
CA GLY A 270 6.95 2.78 0.24
C GLY A 270 8.36 2.34 0.64
N ASP A 271 9.23 3.29 0.98
CA ASP A 271 10.60 3.06 1.41
C ASP A 271 10.69 2.89 2.94
N ASP A 272 10.77 1.64 3.38
CA ASP A 272 10.88 1.28 4.80
C ASP A 272 12.24 1.61 5.44
N PHE A 273 13.28 1.92 4.64
CA PHE A 273 14.59 2.34 5.14
C PHE A 273 14.65 3.86 5.39
N HIS A 274 13.95 4.62 4.56
CA HIS A 274 14.13 6.07 4.46
C HIS A 274 12.89 6.90 4.82
N PHE A 275 11.73 6.26 5.06
CA PHE A 275 10.44 6.93 5.30
C PHE A 275 10.51 8.14 6.23
N SER A 276 11.32 8.08 7.30
CA SER A 276 11.38 9.16 8.28
C SER A 276 11.75 10.52 7.68
N HIS A 277 12.77 10.57 6.81
CA HIS A 277 13.20 11.82 6.20
C HIS A 277 12.36 12.15 4.96
N LEU A 278 11.88 11.15 4.22
CA LEU A 278 10.98 11.34 3.08
C LEU A 278 9.66 11.99 3.51
N ILE A 279 9.11 11.56 4.65
CA ILE A 279 7.89 12.12 5.24
C ILE A 279 8.14 13.52 5.81
N VAL A 280 9.24 13.74 6.52
CA VAL A 280 9.59 15.06 7.05
C VAL A 280 9.86 16.06 5.91
N GLY A 281 10.40 15.59 4.79
CA GLY A 281 10.85 16.43 3.69
C GLY A 281 12.21 17.08 4.00
N ASP A 282 12.57 18.09 3.21
CA ASP A 282 13.84 18.82 3.33
C ASP A 282 13.83 19.91 4.43
N GLY A 283 12.73 20.02 5.19
CA GLY A 283 12.55 20.97 6.28
C GLY A 283 12.30 22.41 5.84
N THR A 284 12.11 22.68 4.54
CA THR A 284 11.85 24.03 4.02
C THR A 284 10.38 24.43 4.07
N CYS A 285 9.46 23.46 4.20
CA CYS A 285 8.02 23.70 4.33
C CYS A 285 7.39 22.90 5.48
N THR A 286 6.45 23.55 6.17
CA THR A 286 5.53 22.88 7.12
C THR A 286 4.12 23.04 6.58
N THR A 287 3.50 21.95 6.12
CA THR A 287 2.10 22.01 5.70
C THR A 287 1.20 22.12 6.93
N ALA A 288 0.40 23.19 6.95
CA ALA A 288 -0.68 23.37 7.90
C ALA A 288 -1.68 22.20 7.79
N ALA A 289 -2.53 22.02 8.80
CA ALA A 289 -3.48 20.89 8.87
C ALA A 289 -4.47 20.81 7.69
N ASP A 290 -4.62 21.93 6.99
CA ASP A 290 -5.52 22.19 5.87
C ASP A 290 -4.77 22.68 4.62
N GLY A 291 -3.42 22.66 4.65
CA GLY A 291 -2.60 23.06 3.52
C GLY A 291 -2.67 22.02 2.41
N GLU A 292 -2.82 22.48 1.16
CA GLU A 292 -2.64 21.61 0.00
C GLU A 292 -1.21 21.07 -0.02
N GLN A 293 -1.06 19.82 -0.44
CA GLN A 293 0.25 19.24 -0.66
C GLN A 293 0.96 20.02 -1.76
N VAL A 294 2.16 20.47 -1.44
CA VAL A 294 3.04 21.09 -2.41
C VAL A 294 3.80 20.00 -3.15
N ALA A 295 3.73 20.01 -4.47
CA ALA A 295 4.45 19.06 -5.31
C ALA A 295 5.96 19.10 -5.01
N GLY A 296 6.60 17.94 -4.91
CA GLY A 296 8.05 17.83 -4.72
C GLY A 296 8.58 17.90 -3.28
N GLU A 297 7.80 18.41 -2.31
CA GLU A 297 8.39 18.79 -1.01
C GLU A 297 8.52 17.63 0.00
N TYR A 298 7.52 16.78 0.10
CA TYR A 298 7.46 15.70 1.08
C TYR A 298 6.61 14.54 0.59
N SER A 299 6.84 13.36 1.15
CA SER A 299 6.03 12.19 0.90
C SER A 299 4.97 12.02 2.00
N ASP A 300 3.77 11.62 1.60
CA ASP A 300 2.81 10.95 2.47
C ASP A 300 3.25 9.48 2.65
N ALA A 301 2.50 8.66 3.39
CA ALA A 301 2.81 7.24 3.61
C ALA A 301 1.61 6.32 3.32
#